data_AF-A0A176U8E6-F1
#
_entry.id   AF-A0A176U8E6-F1
#
_cell.length_a   1.000
_cell.length_b   1.000
_cell.length_c   1.000
_cell.angle_alpha   90.00
_cell.angle_beta   90.00
_cell.angle_gamma   90.00
#
_symmetry.space_group_name_H-M   'P 1'
#
loop_
_entity.id
_entity.type
_entity.pdbx_description
1 polymer ?
#
loop_
_entity_poly.entity_id
_entity_poly.type
_entity_poly.pdbx_seq_one_letter_code
_entity_poly.pdbx_strand_id
1 'polypeptide(L)'
;MLKNGIVWKDTQGNPLHAHGGYMIFHDGYYYWYGEDRRDNFYVSCYRSQNLTDWEFRNHILTTNSKMEGYRVRTTLMLTTEDGNKVNLERPKVLYNKKTNKFVMWAHFENGKNYLDAAVAIATCDTPDGDFTYHGHFNPYGYMSRDCTLYQEEDGTAYFISASRDNADLHVYRLSDDYMNVDCLVHRLWQG
;
A
#
# COMPACT_ATOMS: atom_id res chain seq x y z
N MET A 1 9.51 21.66 -15.78
CA MET A 1 8.05 21.95 -15.71
C MET A 1 7.31 20.63 -15.70
N LEU A 2 6.55 20.33 -14.65
CA LEU A 2 5.68 19.15 -14.60
C LEU A 2 4.53 19.33 -15.61
N LYS A 3 4.27 18.31 -16.42
CA LYS A 3 3.17 18.30 -17.39
C LYS A 3 2.26 17.13 -17.08
N ASN A 4 0.99 17.41 -16.80
CA ASN A 4 0.00 16.37 -16.51
C ASN A 4 -0.46 15.69 -17.81
N GLY A 5 -0.90 14.44 -17.71
CA GLY A 5 -1.52 13.69 -18.81
C GLY A 5 -0.55 13.18 -19.90
N ILE A 6 0.76 13.23 -19.65
CA ILE A 6 1.78 12.64 -20.52
C ILE A 6 2.50 11.49 -19.81
N VAL A 7 3.15 10.61 -20.58
CA VAL A 7 4.03 9.58 -20.01
C VAL A 7 5.21 10.26 -19.34
N TRP A 8 5.33 10.09 -18.03
CA TRP A 8 6.52 10.49 -17.28
C TRP A 8 7.58 9.40 -17.41
N LYS A 9 8.85 9.83 -17.48
CA LYS A 9 9.99 8.94 -17.57
C LYS A 9 10.87 9.12 -16.35
N ASP A 10 11.48 8.03 -15.90
CA ASP A 10 12.52 8.07 -14.87
C ASP A 10 13.83 8.66 -15.44
N THR A 11 14.84 8.81 -14.57
CA THR A 11 16.18 9.31 -14.93
C THR A 11 16.94 8.42 -15.91
N GLN A 12 16.48 7.20 -16.16
CA GLN A 12 17.02 6.28 -17.15
C GLN A 12 16.23 6.29 -18.47
N GLY A 13 15.17 7.09 -18.56
CA GLY A 13 14.33 7.23 -19.74
C GLY A 13 13.22 6.18 -19.88
N ASN A 14 13.04 5.31 -18.88
CA ASN A 14 11.97 4.31 -18.87
C ASN A 14 10.65 4.95 -18.43
N PRO A 15 9.49 4.50 -18.94
CA PRO A 15 8.19 4.91 -18.42
C PRO A 15 8.08 4.62 -16.91
N LEU A 16 7.55 5.59 -16.17
CA LEU A 16 7.31 5.47 -14.73
C LEU A 16 5.99 4.72 -14.48
N HIS A 17 6.04 3.68 -13.64
CA HIS A 17 4.87 2.89 -13.22
C HIS A 17 4.70 2.97 -11.70
N ALA A 18 3.89 3.92 -11.22
CA ALA A 18 3.57 4.10 -9.80
C ALA A 18 2.13 4.61 -9.63
N HIS A 19 1.16 3.83 -10.08
CA HIS A 19 -0.24 4.23 -10.17
C HIS A 19 -0.95 4.20 -8.81
N GLY A 20 -1.94 5.07 -8.59
CA GLY A 20 -2.80 5.06 -7.39
C GLY A 20 -2.05 5.22 -6.05
N GLY A 21 -0.80 5.69 -6.10
CA GLY A 21 0.21 5.52 -5.06
C GLY A 21 0.13 6.41 -3.83
N TYR A 22 1.30 6.61 -3.22
CA TYR A 22 1.55 7.51 -2.10
C TYR A 22 2.98 8.02 -2.11
N MET A 23 3.20 9.15 -1.44
CA MET A 23 4.52 9.73 -1.29
C MET A 23 4.82 10.03 0.17
N ILE A 24 6.05 9.72 0.59
CA ILE A 24 6.61 10.15 1.89
C ILE A 24 7.93 10.87 1.67
N PHE A 25 8.31 11.73 2.62
CA PHE A 25 9.65 12.29 2.69
C PHE A 25 10.44 11.61 3.80
N HIS A 26 11.63 11.10 3.48
CA HIS A 26 12.50 10.42 4.42
C HIS A 26 13.97 10.67 4.03
N ASP A 27 14.80 11.05 5.00
CA ASP A 27 16.25 11.24 4.83
C ASP A 27 16.67 12.03 3.57
N GLY A 28 15.98 13.13 3.29
CA GLY A 28 16.32 14.04 2.19
C GLY A 28 15.73 13.69 0.83
N TYR A 29 14.92 12.63 0.75
CA TYR A 29 14.27 12.19 -0.49
C TYR A 29 12.76 12.05 -0.31
N TYR A 30 12.03 12.39 -1.37
CA TYR A 30 10.66 11.94 -1.57
C TYR A 30 10.70 10.53 -2.16
N TYR A 31 9.96 9.60 -1.57
CA TYR A 31 9.74 8.25 -2.08
C TYR A 31 8.32 8.15 -2.60
N TRP A 32 8.14 7.73 -3.85
CA TRP A 32 6.86 7.52 -4.50
C TRP A 32 6.63 6.02 -4.71
N TYR A 33 5.67 5.49 -3.96
CA TYR A 33 5.18 4.13 -4.08
C TYR A 33 3.94 4.11 -4.94
N GLY A 34 3.82 3.14 -5.83
CA GLY A 34 2.58 2.97 -6.57
C GLY A 34 2.49 1.63 -7.27
N GLU A 35 1.29 1.32 -7.72
CA GLU A 35 1.00 0.08 -8.40
C GLU A 35 1.79 -0.03 -9.71
N ASP A 36 2.34 -1.22 -9.97
CA ASP A 36 2.91 -1.61 -11.24
C ASP A 36 2.17 -2.85 -11.76
N ARG A 37 1.38 -2.67 -12.83
CA ARG A 37 0.50 -3.71 -13.36
C ARG A 37 1.22 -4.69 -14.29
N ARG A 38 2.50 -4.48 -14.58
CA ARG A 38 3.27 -5.31 -15.51
C ARG A 38 3.75 -6.59 -14.84
N ASP A 39 4.04 -7.58 -15.68
CA ASP A 39 4.78 -8.80 -15.33
C ASP A 39 4.37 -9.35 -13.96
N ASN A 40 5.34 -9.59 -13.07
CA ASN A 40 5.14 -10.10 -11.72
C ASN A 40 5.20 -9.02 -10.63
N PHE A 41 5.13 -7.74 -10.98
CA PHE A 41 5.27 -6.63 -10.03
C PHE A 41 3.93 -6.28 -9.38
N TYR A 42 3.97 -5.78 -8.14
CA TYR A 42 2.80 -5.20 -7.47
C TYR A 42 3.01 -3.73 -7.18
N VAL A 43 4.13 -3.41 -6.52
CA VAL A 43 4.43 -2.04 -6.10
C VAL A 43 5.84 -1.70 -6.49
N SER A 44 5.99 -0.60 -7.23
CA SER A 44 7.26 0.00 -7.57
C SER A 44 7.51 1.22 -6.68
N CYS A 45 8.79 1.47 -6.38
CA CYS A 45 9.25 2.63 -5.65
C CYS A 45 10.22 3.46 -6.52
N TYR A 46 9.97 4.76 -6.57
CA TYR A 46 10.85 5.76 -7.15
C TYR A 46 11.24 6.75 -6.05
N ARG A 47 12.38 7.44 -6.21
CA ARG A 47 12.72 8.57 -5.33
C ARG A 47 13.10 9.82 -6.10
N SER A 48 12.96 10.97 -5.45
CA SER A 48 13.33 12.27 -6.00
C SER A 48 13.72 13.24 -4.89
N GLN A 49 14.64 14.17 -5.15
CA GLN A 49 14.92 15.29 -4.24
C GLN A 49 14.10 16.54 -4.59
N ASN A 50 13.56 16.62 -5.81
CA ASN A 50 12.97 17.84 -6.35
C ASN A 50 11.55 17.64 -6.93
N LEU A 51 10.98 16.44 -6.75
CA LEU A 51 9.65 16.04 -7.24
C LEU A 51 9.51 15.99 -8.77
N THR A 52 10.61 16.16 -9.51
CA THR A 52 10.61 16.16 -10.98
C THR A 52 11.48 15.05 -11.56
N ASP A 53 12.68 14.86 -11.00
CA ASP A 53 13.63 13.85 -11.47
C ASP A 53 13.45 12.61 -10.61
N TRP A 54 12.84 11.58 -11.19
CA TRP A 54 12.48 10.34 -10.50
C TRP A 54 13.48 9.24 -10.83
N GLU A 55 14.19 8.77 -9.82
CA GLU A 55 15.08 7.62 -9.91
C GLU A 55 14.29 6.36 -9.58
N PHE A 56 14.26 5.36 -10.48
CA PHE A 56 13.72 4.04 -10.14
C PHE A 56 14.58 3.39 -9.06
N ARG A 57 13.94 2.83 -8.03
CA ARG A 57 14.63 2.22 -6.89
C ARG A 57 14.46 0.72 -6.86
N ASN A 58 13.22 0.25 -6.81
CA ASN A 58 12.95 -1.18 -6.71
C ASN A 58 11.48 -1.50 -7.06
N HIS A 59 11.24 -2.74 -7.48
CA HIS A 59 9.92 -3.36 -7.42
C HIS A 59 9.75 -3.97 -6.02
N ILE A 60 9.38 -3.11 -5.06
CA ILE A 60 9.42 -3.43 -3.62
C ILE A 60 8.50 -4.58 -3.21
N LEU A 61 7.46 -4.87 -4.00
CA LEU A 61 6.56 -5.99 -3.78
C LEU A 61 6.24 -6.67 -5.12
N THR A 62 6.39 -7.99 -5.18
CA THR A 62 6.23 -8.83 -6.37
C THR A 62 5.54 -10.15 -6.01
N THR A 63 5.21 -10.99 -7.00
CA THR A 63 4.70 -12.36 -6.76
C THR A 63 5.66 -13.24 -5.97
N ASN A 64 6.96 -12.90 -5.99
CA ASN A 64 8.02 -13.68 -5.36
C ASN A 64 8.46 -13.10 -4.01
N SER A 65 7.82 -12.02 -3.56
CA SER A 65 8.14 -11.41 -2.28
C SER A 65 7.94 -12.39 -1.13
N LYS A 66 8.81 -12.28 -0.12
CA LYS A 66 8.72 -13.09 1.09
C LYS A 66 7.34 -12.88 1.73
N MET A 67 6.69 -13.98 2.10
CA MET A 67 5.45 -13.97 2.87
C MET A 67 5.75 -14.47 4.28
N GLU A 68 5.31 -13.73 5.29
CA GLU A 68 5.52 -14.10 6.69
C GLU A 68 4.31 -13.73 7.53
N GLY A 69 3.74 -14.71 8.23
CA GLY A 69 2.65 -14.49 9.17
C GLY A 69 3.09 -13.60 10.33
N TYR A 70 2.15 -12.88 10.92
CA TYR A 70 2.41 -12.06 12.11
C TYR A 70 1.34 -12.33 13.18
N ARG A 71 1.35 -11.58 14.29
CA ARG A 71 0.41 -11.78 15.42
C ARG A 71 -1.06 -11.66 15.04
N VAL A 72 -1.36 -10.97 13.93
CA VAL A 72 -2.71 -10.83 13.39
C VAL A 72 -2.98 -11.98 12.43
N ARG A 73 -4.14 -12.61 12.56
CA ARG A 73 -4.56 -13.66 11.64
C ARG A 73 -4.87 -13.03 10.27
N THR A 74 -4.08 -13.39 9.28
CA THR A 74 -4.21 -12.96 7.89
C THR A 74 -4.16 -14.17 6.96
N THR A 75 -4.52 -13.96 5.70
CA THR A 75 -4.33 -14.94 4.64
C THR A 75 -3.07 -14.58 3.84
N LEU A 76 -2.11 -15.49 3.77
CA LEU A 76 -0.87 -15.31 2.99
C LEU A 76 -1.07 -15.81 1.56
N MET A 77 -1.29 -14.89 0.63
CA MET A 77 -1.49 -15.20 -0.77
C MET A 77 -1.05 -14.01 -1.63
N LEU A 78 -0.06 -14.23 -2.50
CA LEU A 78 0.33 -13.29 -3.56
C LEU A 78 -0.04 -13.82 -4.94
N THR A 79 -0.27 -15.13 -5.11
CA THR A 79 -0.72 -15.72 -6.36
C THR A 79 -1.93 -16.60 -6.13
N THR A 80 -2.85 -16.62 -7.09
CA THR A 80 -3.99 -17.54 -7.11
C THR A 80 -3.50 -18.99 -7.28
N GLU A 81 -4.36 -19.96 -6.98
CA GLU A 81 -4.09 -21.40 -7.20
C GLU A 81 -3.66 -21.71 -8.64
N ASP A 82 -4.21 -20.98 -9.62
CA ASP A 82 -3.91 -21.14 -11.05
C ASP A 82 -2.63 -20.39 -11.48
N GLY A 83 -1.86 -19.83 -10.53
CA GLY A 83 -0.60 -19.13 -10.79
C GLY A 83 -0.73 -17.66 -11.23
N ASN A 84 -1.94 -17.12 -11.34
CA ASN A 84 -2.17 -15.72 -11.67
C ASN A 84 -1.91 -14.78 -10.48
N LYS A 85 -1.67 -13.49 -10.77
CA LYS A 85 -1.54 -12.44 -9.76
C LYS A 85 -2.87 -12.17 -9.05
N VAL A 86 -2.80 -11.91 -7.74
CA VAL A 86 -3.83 -11.16 -7.03
C VAL A 86 -3.78 -9.68 -7.45
N ASN A 87 -4.76 -8.86 -7.03
CA ASN A 87 -4.66 -7.41 -7.19
C ASN A 87 -4.22 -6.77 -5.87
N LEU A 88 -3.21 -5.91 -5.95
CA LEU A 88 -2.77 -5.04 -4.86
C LEU A 88 -2.80 -3.60 -5.35
N GLU A 89 -3.86 -2.89 -4.97
CA GLU A 89 -4.15 -1.55 -5.46
C GLU A 89 -3.88 -0.49 -4.39
N ARG A 90 -3.67 0.74 -4.85
CA ARG A 90 -3.55 1.95 -4.03
C ARG A 90 -2.56 1.83 -2.85
N PRO A 91 -1.33 1.32 -3.04
CA PRO A 91 -0.40 1.14 -1.93
C PRO A 91 -0.08 2.47 -1.25
N LYS A 92 -0.09 2.47 0.08
CA LYS A 92 0.27 3.58 0.96
C LYS A 92 1.33 3.10 1.92
N VAL A 93 2.39 3.88 2.14
CA VAL A 93 3.48 3.54 3.05
C VAL A 93 3.66 4.64 4.07
N LEU A 94 3.80 4.28 5.35
CA LEU A 94 4.21 5.18 6.41
C LEU A 94 5.45 4.63 7.12
N TYR A 95 6.31 5.51 7.60
CA TYR A 95 7.40 5.13 8.50
C TYR A 95 6.90 5.13 9.96
N ASN A 96 7.07 4.01 10.65
CA ASN A 96 6.77 3.87 12.07
C ASN A 96 8.04 4.04 12.90
N LYS A 97 8.12 5.14 13.66
CA LYS A 97 9.30 5.46 14.50
C LYS A 97 9.48 4.51 15.69
N LYS A 98 8.42 3.86 16.17
CA LYS A 98 8.50 2.93 17.32
C LYS A 98 9.17 1.62 16.94
N THR A 99 8.89 1.13 15.73
CA THR A 99 9.42 -0.14 15.22
C THR A 99 10.59 0.04 14.25
N ASN A 100 10.86 1.26 13.80
CA ASN A 100 11.81 1.60 12.73
C ASN A 100 11.50 0.88 11.42
N LYS A 101 10.22 0.66 11.11
CA LYS A 101 9.77 -0.03 9.89
C LYS A 101 9.00 0.91 8.98
N PHE A 102 9.12 0.66 7.68
CA PHE A 102 8.17 1.14 6.68
C PHE A 102 7.02 0.15 6.60
N VAL A 103 5.81 0.62 6.84
CA VAL A 103 4.60 -0.20 6.87
C VAL A 103 3.70 0.21 5.72
N MET A 104 3.47 -0.74 4.81
CA MET A 104 2.57 -0.59 3.68
C MET A 104 1.18 -1.11 4.02
N TRP A 105 0.17 -0.34 3.64
CA TRP A 105 -1.22 -0.78 3.53
C TRP A 105 -1.69 -0.65 2.07
N ALA A 106 -2.44 -1.63 1.60
CA ALA A 106 -2.99 -1.65 0.25
C ALA A 106 -4.39 -2.27 0.22
N HIS A 107 -5.11 -2.05 -0.86
CA HIS A 107 -6.35 -2.76 -1.18
C HIS A 107 -5.99 -4.09 -1.84
N PHE A 108 -6.57 -5.18 -1.32
CA PHE A 108 -6.41 -6.53 -1.83
C PHE A 108 -7.68 -7.04 -2.52
N GLU A 109 -7.51 -7.68 -3.68
CA GLU A 109 -8.53 -8.54 -4.29
C GLU A 109 -7.90 -9.83 -4.84
N ASN A 110 -8.72 -10.88 -4.97
CA ASN A 110 -8.31 -12.23 -5.39
C ASN A 110 -7.81 -12.37 -6.84
N GLY A 111 -7.75 -11.28 -7.63
CA GLY A 111 -7.34 -11.30 -9.03
C GLY A 111 -8.38 -11.85 -10.01
N LYS A 112 -9.56 -12.29 -9.53
CA LYS A 112 -10.67 -12.81 -10.34
C LYS A 112 -11.87 -11.85 -10.34
N ASN A 113 -12.19 -11.24 -9.21
CA ASN A 113 -13.28 -10.28 -9.01
C ASN A 113 -12.98 -9.37 -7.80
N TYR A 114 -13.93 -8.51 -7.42
CA TYR A 114 -13.80 -7.53 -6.32
C TYR A 114 -14.62 -7.91 -5.06
N LEU A 115 -14.73 -9.22 -4.80
CA LEU A 115 -15.56 -9.75 -3.72
C LEU A 115 -14.78 -9.96 -2.41
N ASP A 116 -13.44 -9.98 -2.44
CA ASP A 116 -12.64 -10.13 -1.23
C ASP A 116 -12.63 -8.81 -0.44
N ALA A 117 -12.50 -7.68 -1.15
CA ALA A 117 -12.57 -6.33 -0.61
C ALA A 117 -11.79 -6.22 0.72
N ALA A 118 -10.51 -6.58 0.69
CA ALA A 118 -9.68 -6.72 1.88
C ALA A 118 -8.56 -5.68 1.93
N VAL A 119 -7.96 -5.52 3.12
CA VAL A 119 -6.71 -4.77 3.29
C VAL A 119 -5.54 -5.74 3.23
N ALA A 120 -4.41 -5.29 2.69
CA ALA A 120 -3.13 -5.99 2.69
C ALA A 120 -2.09 -5.20 3.48
N ILE A 121 -1.20 -5.91 4.19
CA ILE A 121 -0.10 -5.30 4.94
C ILE A 121 1.25 -5.88 4.47
N ALA A 122 2.26 -5.03 4.34
CA ALA A 122 3.64 -5.44 4.11
C ALA A 122 4.63 -4.52 4.86
N THR A 123 5.84 -4.99 5.17
CA THR A 123 6.86 -4.18 5.86
C THR A 123 8.26 -4.29 5.27
N CYS A 124 9.08 -3.27 5.50
CA CYS A 124 10.52 -3.29 5.24
C CYS A 124 11.28 -2.43 6.26
N ASP A 125 12.59 -2.69 6.39
CA ASP A 125 13.52 -1.87 7.19
C ASP A 125 13.97 -0.60 6.46
N THR A 126 13.94 -0.60 5.13
CA THR A 126 14.33 0.53 4.29
C THR A 126 13.16 1.02 3.45
N PRO A 127 13.16 2.30 3.01
CA PRO A 127 12.04 2.83 2.24
C PRO A 127 11.86 2.14 0.89
N ASP A 128 12.93 1.60 0.30
CA ASP A 128 12.95 1.06 -1.06
C ASP A 128 13.47 -0.38 -1.15
N GLY A 129 13.55 -1.09 -0.03
CA GLY A 129 13.97 -2.49 0.02
C GLY A 129 12.88 -3.47 -0.42
N ASP A 130 13.15 -4.77 -0.26
CA ASP A 130 12.19 -5.83 -0.56
C ASP A 130 11.20 -5.95 0.61
N PHE A 131 9.93 -5.62 0.36
CA PHE A 131 8.90 -5.69 1.38
C PHE A 131 8.50 -7.15 1.64
N THR A 132 8.36 -7.49 2.91
CA THR A 132 7.77 -8.76 3.36
C THR A 132 6.27 -8.60 3.47
N TYR A 133 5.51 -9.43 2.75
CA TYR A 133 4.05 -9.45 2.78
C TYR A 133 3.55 -10.20 4.01
N HIS A 134 2.64 -9.59 4.76
CA HIS A 134 2.06 -10.15 5.98
C HIS A 134 0.62 -10.62 5.82
N GLY A 135 0.13 -10.68 4.58
CA GLY A 135 -1.21 -11.17 4.28
C GLY A 135 -2.25 -10.08 4.15
N HIS A 136 -3.47 -10.52 3.85
CA HIS A 136 -4.65 -9.68 3.79
C HIS A 136 -5.74 -10.16 4.76
N PHE A 137 -6.68 -9.27 5.09
CA PHE A 137 -7.84 -9.54 5.93
C PHE A 137 -8.92 -8.46 5.76
N ASN A 138 -10.12 -8.73 6.27
CA ASN A 138 -11.21 -7.73 6.37
C ASN A 138 -11.23 -7.15 7.79
N PRO A 139 -10.94 -5.86 8.01
CA PRO A 139 -10.95 -5.24 9.33
C PRO A 139 -12.32 -5.39 10.01
N TYR A 140 -12.36 -6.11 11.14
CA TYR A 140 -13.61 -6.49 11.83
C TYR A 140 -14.66 -7.19 10.94
N GLY A 141 -14.24 -7.82 9.84
CA GLY A 141 -15.14 -8.43 8.86
C GLY A 141 -15.80 -7.43 7.89
N TYR A 142 -15.42 -6.15 7.90
CA TYR A 142 -15.93 -5.17 6.95
C TYR A 142 -15.17 -5.19 5.63
N MET A 143 -15.90 -4.91 4.54
CA MET A 143 -15.31 -4.63 3.24
C MET A 143 -14.37 -3.43 3.32
N SER A 144 -13.33 -3.45 2.51
CA SER A 144 -12.35 -2.39 2.33
C SER A 144 -11.84 -2.42 0.89
N ARG A 145 -12.20 -1.41 0.09
CA ARG A 145 -11.69 -1.25 -1.27
C ARG A 145 -10.77 -0.04 -1.35
N ASP A 146 -11.13 0.95 -2.17
CA ASP A 146 -10.42 2.20 -2.32
C ASP A 146 -9.98 2.78 -0.97
N CYS A 147 -8.69 3.05 -0.82
CA CYS A 147 -8.11 3.37 0.48
C CYS A 147 -7.00 4.43 0.47
N THR A 148 -6.75 4.99 1.66
CA THR A 148 -5.58 5.80 1.96
C THR A 148 -5.10 5.63 3.42
N LEU A 149 -3.89 6.11 3.70
CA LEU A 149 -3.36 6.30 5.06
C LEU A 149 -3.32 7.79 5.41
N TYR A 150 -3.45 8.09 6.69
CA TYR A 150 -3.21 9.40 7.28
C TYR A 150 -2.44 9.23 8.60
N GLN A 151 -1.51 10.13 8.88
CA GLN A 151 -0.71 10.13 10.11
C GLN A 151 -0.76 11.52 10.74
N GLU A 152 -1.09 11.56 12.01
CA GLU A 152 -1.06 12.75 12.86
C GLU A 152 0.38 13.09 13.27
N GLU A 153 0.61 14.31 13.74
CA GLU A 153 1.92 14.76 14.21
C GLU A 153 2.45 13.95 15.40
N ASP A 154 1.56 13.44 16.25
CA ASP A 154 1.89 12.60 17.41
C ASP A 154 2.26 11.14 17.04
N GLY A 155 2.13 10.78 15.75
CA GLY A 155 2.37 9.44 15.25
C GLY A 155 1.16 8.50 15.35
N THR A 156 -0.03 8.99 15.71
CA THR A 156 -1.26 8.22 15.53
C THR A 156 -1.54 8.09 14.04
N ALA A 157 -1.81 6.88 13.56
CA ALA A 157 -2.09 6.62 12.15
C ALA A 157 -3.48 6.04 11.95
N TYR A 158 -4.07 6.35 10.79
CA TYR A 158 -5.39 5.92 10.39
C TYR A 158 -5.34 5.30 9.00
N PHE A 159 -6.07 4.20 8.84
CA PHE A 159 -6.41 3.63 7.55
C PHE A 159 -7.86 3.99 7.22
N ILE A 160 -8.06 4.53 6.02
CA ILE A 160 -9.36 5.04 5.57
C ILE A 160 -9.73 4.28 4.31
N SER A 161 -10.91 3.66 4.27
CA SER A 161 -11.31 2.88 3.10
C SER A 161 -12.81 2.87 2.83
N ALA A 162 -13.15 2.69 1.56
CA ALA A 162 -14.52 2.47 1.10
C ALA A 162 -15.03 1.10 1.58
N SER A 163 -16.25 1.06 2.11
CA SER A 163 -16.89 -0.13 2.68
C SER A 163 -18.37 -0.23 2.25
N ARG A 164 -19.06 -1.30 2.68
CA ARG A 164 -20.48 -1.59 2.39
C ARG A 164 -20.83 -1.37 0.91
N ASP A 165 -20.23 -2.18 0.03
CA ASP A 165 -20.38 -2.04 -1.43
C ASP A 165 -20.07 -0.63 -1.97
N ASN A 166 -19.08 0.01 -1.35
CA ASN A 166 -18.58 1.35 -1.64
C ASN A 166 -19.57 2.49 -1.28
N ALA A 167 -20.60 2.21 -0.49
CA ALA A 167 -21.54 3.21 0.00
C ALA A 167 -20.97 4.02 1.18
N ASP A 168 -20.15 3.39 2.02
CA ASP A 168 -19.64 4.00 3.25
C ASP A 168 -18.14 4.30 3.15
N LEU A 169 -17.67 5.26 3.95
CA LEU A 169 -16.24 5.41 4.23
C LEU A 169 -15.97 5.06 5.70
N HIS A 170 -15.07 4.11 5.94
CA HIS A 170 -14.63 3.74 7.28
C HIS A 170 -13.28 4.38 7.60
N VAL A 171 -13.13 4.86 8.84
CA VAL A 171 -11.88 5.40 9.38
C VAL A 171 -11.43 4.53 10.54
N TYR A 172 -10.37 3.77 10.34
CA TYR A 172 -9.78 2.88 11.35
C TYR A 172 -8.54 3.53 11.94
N ARG A 173 -8.45 3.63 13.27
CA ARG A 173 -7.17 3.91 13.93
C ARG A 173 -6.32 2.64 13.88
N LEU A 174 -5.03 2.78 13.59
CA LEU A 174 -4.09 1.68 13.56
C LEU A 174 -3.49 1.41 14.95
N SER A 175 -3.02 0.19 15.17
CA SER A 175 -2.21 -0.16 16.35
C SER A 175 -0.88 0.59 16.35
N ASP A 176 -0.21 0.61 17.50
CA ASP A 176 1.06 1.33 17.70
C ASP A 176 2.20 0.96 16.72
N ASP A 177 2.20 -0.27 16.22
CA ASP A 177 3.14 -0.80 15.22
C ASP A 177 2.67 -0.60 13.77
N TYR A 178 1.46 -0.04 13.57
CA TYR A 178 0.72 0.08 12.32
C TYR A 178 0.40 -1.25 11.62
N MET A 179 0.54 -2.39 12.32
CA MET A 179 0.39 -3.72 11.74
C MET A 179 -1.02 -4.32 11.93
N ASN A 180 -1.97 -3.53 12.45
CA ASN A 180 -3.37 -3.90 12.58
C ASN A 180 -4.25 -2.65 12.72
N VAL A 181 -5.57 -2.84 12.61
CA VAL A 181 -6.54 -1.86 13.14
C VAL A 181 -6.68 -2.03 14.66
N ASP A 182 -6.70 -0.91 15.37
CA ASP A 182 -6.95 -0.83 16.82
C ASP A 182 -8.45 -0.64 17.11
N CYS A 183 -9.09 0.30 16.42
CA CYS A 183 -10.53 0.54 16.47
C CYS A 183 -11.09 1.15 15.18
N LEU A 184 -12.38 0.93 14.93
CA LEU A 184 -13.14 1.68 13.93
C LEU A 184 -13.65 2.98 14.57
N VAL A 185 -13.06 4.11 14.19
CA VAL A 185 -13.33 5.42 14.81
C VAL A 185 -14.61 6.03 14.25
N HIS A 186 -14.77 5.98 12.92
CA HIS A 186 -15.93 6.55 12.24
C HIS A 186 -16.41 5.67 11.08
N ARG A 187 -17.72 5.73 10.85
CA ARG A 187 -18.40 5.28 9.63
C ARG A 187 -19.15 6.48 9.06
N LEU A 188 -18.67 6.99 7.94
CA LEU A 188 -19.17 8.18 7.28
C LEU A 188 -20.07 7.77 6.10
N TRP A 189 -21.05 8.62 5.78
CA TRP A 189 -22.01 8.42 4.68
C TRP A 189 -22.85 7.12 4.76
N GLN A 190 -23.30 6.77 5.96
CA GLN A 190 -24.26 5.68 6.15
C GLN A 190 -25.62 6.04 5.53
N GLY A 191 -25.82 5.74 4.25
CA GLY A 191 -27.04 6.04 3.46
C GLY A 191 -27.49 4.88 2.60
#